data_AF-A0AAW9ITH7-F1
#
_entry.id   AF-A0AAW9ITH7-F1
#
_cell.length_a   1.000
_cell.length_b   1.000
_cell.length_c   1.000
_cell.angle_alpha   90.00
_cell.angle_beta   90.00
_cell.angle_gamma   90.00
#
_symmetry.space_group_name_H-M   'P 1'
#
loop_
_entity.id
_entity.type
_entity.pdbx_description
1 polymer ?
#
loop_
_entity_poly.entity_id
_entity_poly.type
_entity_poly.pdbx_seq_one_letter_code
_entity_poly.pdbx_strand_id
1 'polypeptide(L)'
;MTIYLDNASTTFPKPKNVADSIYNFLTNIGGNPGRSNHDNALQTNRLLFDARSIIADFFKFDSIENVIFTNNITTSLNILINGSLSLGDHVISSSMEHNSVLRPLYN
;
A
#
# COMPACT_ATOMS: atom_id res chain seq x y z
N MET A 1 23.44 11.94 -20.92
CA MET A 1 22.07 11.67 -20.42
C MET A 1 22.07 10.24 -19.92
N THR A 2 21.78 10.00 -18.64
CA THR A 2 21.78 8.65 -18.06
C THR A 2 20.41 8.02 -18.29
N ILE A 3 20.38 6.83 -18.89
CA ILE A 3 19.14 6.07 -19.13
C ILE A 3 18.89 5.18 -17.91
N TYR A 4 17.70 5.27 -17.31
CA TYR A 4 17.30 4.46 -16.17
C TYR A 4 16.46 3.26 -16.62
N LEU A 5 16.95 2.04 -16.41
CA LEU A 5 16.32 0.78 -16.85
C LEU A 5 16.03 -0.18 -15.69
N ASP A 6 15.91 0.32 -14.46
CA ASP A 6 15.70 -0.48 -13.24
C ASP A 6 14.30 -0.27 -12.59
N ASN A 7 13.31 0.06 -13.41
CA ASN A 7 11.95 0.40 -12.94
C ASN A 7 11.21 -0.78 -12.27
N ALA A 8 11.62 -2.02 -12.54
CA ALA A 8 11.06 -3.21 -11.89
C ALA A 8 11.45 -3.30 -10.41
N SER A 9 12.63 -2.78 -10.03
CA SER A 9 13.08 -2.72 -8.64
C SER A 9 12.42 -1.55 -7.89
N THR A 10 12.36 -0.37 -8.52
CA THR A 10 11.59 0.80 -8.03
C THR A 10 11.42 1.82 -9.16
N THR A 11 10.32 2.57 -9.19
CA THR A 11 10.15 3.61 -10.22
C THR A 11 11.02 4.84 -9.94
N PHE A 12 11.78 5.31 -10.94
CA PHE A 12 12.59 6.52 -10.83
C PHE A 12 12.73 7.26 -12.19
N PRO A 13 12.67 8.61 -12.19
CA PRO A 13 12.22 9.47 -11.09
C PRO A 13 10.72 9.32 -10.85
N LYS A 14 10.26 9.59 -9.63
CA LYS A 14 8.82 9.74 -9.40
C LYS A 14 8.32 11.01 -10.14
N PRO A 15 7.11 11.00 -10.70
CA PRO A 15 6.48 12.21 -11.22
C PRO A 15 6.46 13.33 -10.16
N LYS A 16 6.67 14.58 -10.58
CA LYS A 16 6.81 15.74 -9.68
C LYS A 16 5.62 15.90 -8.72
N ASN A 17 4.40 15.65 -9.21
CA ASN A 17 3.19 15.74 -8.41
C ASN A 17 3.18 14.80 -7.19
N VAL A 18 3.88 13.66 -7.24
CA VAL A 18 4.02 12.75 -6.08
C VAL A 18 4.85 13.43 -5.00
N ALA A 19 6.00 14.01 -5.37
CA ALA A 19 6.87 14.71 -4.44
C ALA A 19 6.19 15.95 -3.84
N ASP A 20 5.53 16.75 -4.68
CA ASP A 20 4.81 17.96 -4.25
C ASP A 20 3.67 17.62 -3.28
N SER A 21 2.93 16.53 -3.52
CA SER A 21 1.85 16.08 -2.65
C SER A 21 2.35 15.64 -1.27
N ILE A 22 3.46 14.89 -1.24
CA ILE A 22 4.09 14.48 0.03
C ILE A 22 4.62 15.70 0.79
N TYR A 23 5.30 16.62 0.10
CA TYR A 23 5.80 17.85 0.71
C TYR A 23 4.66 18.66 1.34
N ASN A 24 3.59 18.90 0.59
CA ASN A 24 2.41 19.62 1.09
C ASN A 24 1.79 18.94 2.31
N PHE A 25 1.69 17.60 2.31
CA PHE A 25 1.19 16.86 3.47
C PHE A 25 2.07 17.13 4.70
N LEU A 26 3.40 17.02 4.55
CA LEU A 26 4.35 17.19 5.65
C LEU A 26 4.39 18.62 6.21
N THR A 27 4.26 19.65 5.36
CA THR A 27 4.43 21.04 5.79
C THR A 27 3.13 21.73 6.18
N ASN A 28 2.01 21.36 5.56
CA ASN A 28 0.76 22.13 5.68
C ASN A 28 -0.39 21.34 6.30
N ILE A 29 -0.42 20.01 6.18
CA ILE A 29 -1.58 19.19 6.58
C ILE A 29 -1.31 18.36 7.83
N GLY A 30 -0.09 17.85 8.00
CA GLY A 30 0.34 16.89 9.02
C GLY A 30 -0.57 16.79 10.25
N GLY A 31 -1.23 15.64 10.38
CA GLY A 31 -2.15 15.32 11.48
C GLY A 31 -2.33 13.81 11.61
N ASN A 32 -2.80 13.35 12.78
CA ASN A 32 -3.06 11.93 12.99
C ASN A 32 -4.53 11.60 12.65
N PRO A 33 -4.81 10.79 11.62
CA PRO A 33 -6.18 10.42 11.28
C PRO A 33 -6.84 9.64 12.43
N GLY A 34 -8.14 9.83 12.62
CA GLY A 34 -8.96 9.07 13.57
C GLY A 34 -8.73 9.33 15.06
N ARG A 35 -7.86 10.27 15.46
CA ARG A 35 -7.54 10.53 16.88
C ARG A 35 -7.92 11.91 17.40
N SER A 36 -8.29 12.85 16.54
CA SER A 36 -8.69 14.20 16.93
C SER A 36 -9.62 14.83 15.91
N ASN A 37 -10.30 15.90 16.32
CA ASN A 37 -11.24 16.68 15.51
C ASN A 37 -10.69 18.07 15.14
N HIS A 38 -9.40 18.35 15.35
CA HIS A 38 -8.79 19.58 14.87
C HIS A 38 -8.65 19.57 13.34
N ASP A 39 -8.54 20.76 12.72
CA ASP A 39 -8.61 20.92 11.26
C ASP A 39 -7.66 20.01 10.48
N ASN A 40 -6.38 19.97 10.88
CA ASN A 40 -5.38 19.09 10.26
C ASN A 40 -5.73 17.59 10.32
N ALA A 41 -6.34 17.12 11.42
CA ALA A 41 -6.75 15.74 11.56
C ALA A 41 -7.97 15.44 10.67
N LEU A 42 -8.93 16.37 10.58
CA LEU A 42 -10.06 16.26 9.66
C LEU A 42 -9.62 16.25 8.19
N GLN A 43 -8.67 17.11 7.82
CA GLN A 43 -8.09 17.13 6.47
C GLN A 43 -7.34 15.83 6.16
N THR A 44 -6.55 15.32 7.12
CA THR A 44 -5.85 14.03 6.95
C THR A 44 -6.82 12.87 6.78
N ASN A 45 -7.93 12.84 7.53
CA ASN A 45 -8.98 11.83 7.37
C ASN A 45 -9.60 11.87 5.96
N ARG A 46 -9.86 13.07 5.43
CA ARG A 46 -10.38 13.23 4.05
C ARG A 46 -9.40 12.72 3.02
N LEU A 47 -8.12 13.09 3.11
CA LEU A 47 -7.09 12.59 2.19
C LEU A 47 -6.98 11.06 2.21
N LEU A 48 -7.05 10.46 3.39
CA LEU A 48 -7.01 9.01 3.53
C LEU A 48 -8.24 8.33 2.91
N PHE A 49 -9.42 8.90 3.11
CA PHE A 49 -10.67 8.44 2.50
C PHE A 49 -10.63 8.55 0.97
N ASP A 50 -10.25 9.72 0.46
CA ASP A 50 -10.18 9.98 -0.98
C ASP A 50 -9.17 9.06 -1.66
N ALA A 51 -7.98 8.88 -1.08
CA ALA A 51 -6.99 7.94 -1.59
C ALA A 51 -7.52 6.50 -1.64
N ARG A 52 -8.25 6.08 -0.61
CA ARG A 52 -8.87 4.75 -0.54
C ARG A 52 -9.93 4.56 -1.62
N SER A 53 -10.80 5.55 -1.80
CA SER A 53 -11.85 5.54 -2.83
C SER A 53 -11.26 5.49 -4.24
N ILE A 54 -10.24 6.32 -4.53
CA ILE A 54 -9.56 6.31 -5.84
C ILE A 54 -8.95 4.93 -6.13
N ILE A 55 -8.33 4.27 -5.14
CA ILE A 55 -7.76 2.93 -5.32
C ILE A 55 -8.85 1.88 -5.54
N ALA A 56 -9.95 1.95 -4.77
CA ALA A 56 -11.08 1.04 -4.92
C ALA A 56 -11.69 1.16 -6.33
N ASP A 57 -11.89 2.38 -6.82
CA ASP A 57 -12.40 2.64 -8.16
C ASP A 57 -11.43 2.15 -9.25
N PHE A 58 -10.12 2.39 -9.07
CA PHE A 58 -9.09 1.95 -10.01
C PHE A 58 -9.08 0.43 -10.20
N PHE A 59 -9.23 -0.33 -9.11
CA PHE A 59 -9.32 -1.80 -9.13
C PHE A 59 -10.74 -2.34 -9.27
N LYS A 60 -11.75 -1.47 -9.35
CA LYS A 60 -13.18 -1.81 -9.45
C LYS A 60 -13.67 -2.71 -8.29
N PHE A 61 -13.29 -2.38 -7.07
CA PHE A 61 -13.82 -3.05 -5.89
C PHE A 61 -15.20 -2.52 -5.52
N ASP A 62 -16.07 -3.40 -5.03
CA ASP A 62 -17.46 -3.05 -4.66
C ASP A 62 -17.57 -2.15 -3.43
N SER A 63 -16.49 -2.02 -2.65
CA SER A 63 -16.45 -1.24 -1.41
C SER A 63 -15.02 -0.81 -1.10
N ILE A 64 -14.88 0.38 -0.48
CA ILE A 64 -13.59 0.98 -0.12
C ILE A 64 -12.90 0.21 1.02
N GLU A 65 -13.67 -0.51 1.84
CA GLU A 65 -13.19 -1.36 2.92
C GLU A 65 -12.31 -2.51 2.42
N ASN A 66 -12.43 -2.88 1.14
CA ASN A 66 -11.55 -3.86 0.49
C ASN A 66 -10.12 -3.33 0.23
N VAL A 67 -9.87 -2.04 0.43
CA VAL A 67 -8.54 -1.43 0.31
C VAL A 67 -7.91 -1.28 1.67
N ILE A 68 -6.87 -2.09 1.95
CA ILE A 68 -6.09 -2.02 3.19
C ILE A 68 -4.71 -1.44 2.89
N PHE A 69 -4.39 -0.29 3.51
CA PHE A 69 -3.07 0.31 3.42
C PHE A 69 -2.07 -0.46 4.29
N THR A 70 -0.95 -0.84 3.68
CA THR A 70 0.19 -1.49 4.34
C THR A 70 1.48 -0.79 3.93
N ASN A 71 2.60 -1.16 4.56
CA ASN A 71 3.89 -0.53 4.28
C ASN A 71 4.47 -0.92 2.91
N ASN A 72 4.18 -2.13 2.41
CA ASN A 72 4.66 -2.66 1.14
C ASN A 72 3.98 -4.00 0.81
N ILE A 73 4.25 -4.53 -0.39
CA ILE A 73 3.68 -5.80 -0.85
C ILE A 73 4.08 -7.00 0.01
N THR A 74 5.29 -7.03 0.56
CA THR A 74 5.74 -8.13 1.44
C THR A 74 4.90 -8.18 2.71
N THR A 75 4.62 -7.03 3.33
CA THR A 75 3.72 -6.95 4.50
C THR A 75 2.30 -7.37 4.14
N SER A 76 1.76 -6.90 3.01
CA SER A 76 0.42 -7.32 2.55
C SER A 76 0.32 -8.84 2.36
N LEU A 77 1.31 -9.44 1.71
CA LEU A 77 1.35 -10.89 1.47
C LEU A 77 1.46 -11.67 2.79
N ASN A 78 2.25 -11.20 3.74
CA ASN A 78 2.34 -11.86 5.05
C ASN A 78 1.01 -11.80 5.81
N ILE A 79 0.31 -10.66 5.80
CA ILE A 79 -1.02 -10.54 6.41
C ILE A 79 -1.99 -11.53 5.76
N LEU A 80 -2.00 -11.60 4.42
CA LEU A 80 -2.90 -12.48 3.69
C LEU A 80 -2.58 -13.95 3.95
N ILE A 81 -1.34 -14.39 3.75
CA ILE A 81 -0.94 -15.80 3.84
C ILE A 81 -1.12 -16.30 5.27
N ASN A 82 -0.54 -15.61 6.26
CA ASN A 82 -0.59 -16.06 7.66
C ASN A 82 -1.98 -15.87 8.27
N GLY A 83 -2.79 -14.95 7.76
CA GLY A 83 -4.16 -14.72 8.22
C GLY A 83 -5.19 -15.65 7.58
N SER A 84 -4.86 -16.30 6.46
CA SER A 84 -5.82 -17.14 5.71
C SER A 84 -5.56 -18.64 5.82
N LEU A 85 -4.33 -19.05 6.12
CA LEU A 85 -3.94 -20.45 6.18
C LEU A 85 -3.99 -21.01 7.61
N SER A 86 -4.34 -22.29 7.70
CA SER A 86 -4.29 -23.09 8.92
C SER A 86 -3.31 -24.25 8.79
N LEU A 87 -2.88 -24.79 9.94
CA LEU A 87 -2.02 -25.96 9.96
C LEU A 87 -2.71 -27.15 9.28
N GLY A 88 -2.02 -27.76 8.31
CA GLY A 88 -2.54 -28.89 7.54
C GLY A 88 -3.13 -28.53 6.18
N ASP A 89 -3.27 -27.23 5.87
CA ASP A 89 -3.68 -26.78 4.54
C ASP A 89 -2.67 -27.17 3.46
N HIS A 90 -3.18 -27.46 2.26
CA HIS A 90 -2.36 -27.71 1.09
C HIS A 90 -2.28 -26.44 0.22
N VAL A 91 -1.08 -25.90 0.07
CA VAL A 91 -0.84 -24.68 -0.69
C VAL A 91 -0.12 -25.00 -2.01
N ILE A 92 -0.64 -24.48 -3.11
CA ILE A 92 -0.01 -24.57 -4.44
C ILE A 92 0.61 -23.21 -4.77
N SER A 93 1.86 -23.22 -5.23
CA SER A 93 2.61 -22.03 -5.63
C SER A 93 3.43 -22.30 -6.90
N SER A 94 4.11 -21.27 -7.42
CA SER A 94 4.92 -21.36 -8.64
C SER A 94 6.42 -21.29 -8.32
N SER A 95 7.25 -21.85 -9.21
CA SER A 95 8.72 -21.72 -9.12
C SER A 95 9.24 -20.31 -9.43
N MET A 96 8.36 -19.41 -9.89
CA MET A 96 8.68 -18.04 -10.28
C MET A 96 8.25 -17.00 -9.22
N GLU A 97 7.68 -17.45 -8.10
CA GLU A 97 7.25 -16.54 -7.04
C GLU A 97 8.40 -15.75 -6.44
N HIS A 98 8.10 -14.51 -6.04
CA HIS A 98 9.02 -13.71 -5.27
C HIS A 98 9.19 -14.29 -3.86
N ASN A 99 10.35 -14.05 -3.24
CA ASN A 99 10.64 -14.49 -1.86
C ASN A 99 9.62 -14.01 -0.82
N SER A 100 8.89 -12.93 -1.10
CA SER A 100 7.82 -12.41 -0.24
C SER A 100 6.60 -13.33 -0.18
N VAL A 101 6.40 -14.22 -1.15
CA VAL A 101 5.35 -15.24 -1.17
C VAL A 101 5.86 -16.55 -0.59
N LEU A 102 7.05 -16.99 -1.03
CA LEU A 102 7.57 -18.32 -0.69
C LEU A 102 8.01 -18.43 0.77
N ARG A 103 8.72 -17.45 1.32
CA ARG A 103 9.27 -17.55 2.69
C ARG A 103 8.19 -17.71 3.77
N PRO A 104 7.05 -16.99 3.72
CA PRO A 104 5.95 -17.21 4.66
C PRO A 104 5.38 -18.64 4.66
N LEU A 105 5.51 -19.40 3.57
CA LEU A 105 4.99 -20.78 3.48
C LEU A 105 5.92 -21.83 4.10
N TYR A 106 7.18 -21.49 4.38
CA TYR A 106 8.19 -22.39 4.95
C TYR A 106 8.45 -22.15 6.44
N ASN A 107 7.88 -21.08 7.01
CA ASN A 107 8.03 -20.69 8.42
C ASN A 107 6.88 -21.25 9.25
#